data_AF-A0A352VN45-F1
#
_entry.id   AF-A0A352VN45-F1
#
_cell.length_a   1.000
_cell.length_b   1.000
_cell.length_c   1.000
_cell.angle_alpha   90.00
_cell.angle_beta   90.00
_cell.angle_gamma   90.00
#
_symmetry.space_group_name_H-M   'P 1'
#
loop_
_entity.id
_entity.type
_entity.pdbx_description
1 polymer ?
#
loop_
_entity_poly.entity_id
_entity_poly.type
_entity_poly.pdbx_seq_one_letter_code
_entity_poly.pdbx_strand_id
1 'polypeptide(L)' 'LNFPNDRWSGHLSYREFGSDYRPTLGFVTRRNYRRVEPQIRFSPRPESIDWIRSLSFSAQFR' A
#
# COMPACT_ATOMS: atom_id res chain seq x y z
N LEU A 1 -11.47 -6.32 23.65
CA LEU A 1 -11.09 -5.10 22.91
C LEU A 1 -11.06 -5.46 21.43
N ASN A 2 -12.22 -5.45 20.77
CA ASN A 2 -12.29 -5.78 19.34
C ASN A 2 -11.68 -4.61 18.56
N PHE A 3 -10.65 -4.86 17.77
CA PHE A 3 -10.10 -3.91 16.80
C PHE A 3 -10.68 -4.22 15.42
N PRO A 4 -11.86 -3.69 15.05
CA PRO A 4 -12.33 -3.79 13.68
C PRO A 4 -11.58 -2.73 12.87
N ASN A 5 -10.30 -2.98 12.59
CA ASN A 5 -9.49 -2.15 11.69
C ASN A 5 -9.95 -2.26 10.20
N ASP A 6 -11.21 -2.62 9.98
CA ASP A 6 -11.85 -2.76 8.67
C ASP A 6 -12.15 -1.40 8.03
N ARG A 7 -12.40 -0.36 8.84
CA ARG A 7 -12.81 0.96 8.32
C ARG A 7 -11.65 1.74 7.74
N TRP A 8 -10.46 1.67 8.35
CA TRP A 8 -9.27 2.37 7.90
C TRP A 8 -8.08 1.43 7.90
N SER A 9 -7.39 1.34 6.77
CA SER A 9 -6.16 0.58 6.62
C SER A 9 -5.09 1.46 5.98
N GLY A 10 -3.95 1.59 6.64
CA GLY A 10 -2.76 2.27 6.11
C GLY A 10 -1.63 1.28 5.89
N HIS A 11 -0.90 1.43 4.80
CA HIS A 11 0.31 0.67 4.51
C HIS A 11 1.40 1.62 4.03
N LEU A 12 2.61 1.47 4.57
CA LEU A 12 3.78 2.22 4.15
C LEU A 12 4.90 1.23 3.85
N SER A 13 5.32 1.19 2.59
CA SER A 13 6.44 0.36 2.15
C SER A 13 7.63 1.23 1.79
N TYR A 14 8.81 0.88 2.32
CA TYR A 14 10.10 1.47 1.92
C TYR A 14 10.96 0.37 1.30
N ARG A 15 11.44 0.61 0.08
CA ARG A 15 12.36 -0.31 -0.60
C ARG A 15 13.59 0.44 -1.08
N GLU A 16 14.74 -0.01 -0.63
CA GLU A 16 16.06 0.48 -1.02
C GLU A 16 16.90 -0.71 -1.51
N PHE A 17 17.45 -0.62 -2.71
CA PHE A 17 18.43 -1.58 -3.20
C PHE A 17 19.83 -1.12 -2.80
N GLY A 18 20.52 -1.90 -1.97
CA GLY A 18 21.88 -1.63 -1.51
C GLY A 18 22.91 -1.69 -2.65
N SER A 19 24.05 -1.02 -2.44
CA SER A 19 25.14 -0.84 -3.42
C SER A 19 25.81 -2.14 -3.88
N ASP A 20 25.59 -3.26 -3.20
CA ASP A 20 26.17 -4.59 -3.53
C ASP A 20 25.19 -5.49 -4.32
N TYR A 21 24.13 -4.92 -4.89
CA TYR A 21 23.26 -5.63 -5.82
C TYR A 21 24.03 -5.93 -7.12
N ARG A 22 24.64 -7.12 -7.19
CA ARG A 22 25.31 -7.67 -8.38
C ARG A 22 24.36 -8.62 -9.11
N PRO A 23 23.58 -8.16 -10.11
CA PRO A 23 22.87 -9.08 -10.96
C PRO A 23 23.90 -9.81 -11.85
N THR A 24 24.08 -11.11 -11.64
CA THR A 24 24.96 -11.95 -12.47
C THR A 24 24.40 -12.14 -13.89
N LEU A 25 23.21 -11.62 -14.19
CA LEU A 25 22.52 -11.73 -15.48
C LEU A 25 22.06 -10.33 -15.91
N GLY A 26 22.44 -9.90 -17.10
CA GLY A 26 22.39 -8.52 -17.58
C GLY A 26 21.03 -7.83 -17.52
N PHE A 27 21.07 -6.50 -17.71
CA PHE A 27 19.98 -5.50 -17.60
C PHE A 27 19.78 -4.91 -16.19
N VAL A 28 20.74 -4.12 -15.70
CA VAL A 28 20.56 -3.29 -14.50
C VAL A 28 19.95 -1.94 -14.88
N THR A 29 18.71 -1.69 -14.46
CA THR A 29 18.12 -0.35 -14.45
C THR A 29 18.69 0.43 -13.25
N ARG A 30 19.17 1.65 -13.49
CA ARG A 30 19.85 2.63 -12.61
C ARG A 30 20.16 2.24 -11.15
N ARG A 31 21.44 2.40 -10.75
CA ARG A 31 21.90 2.42 -9.35
C ARG A 31 21.17 3.54 -8.57
N ASN A 32 20.86 3.28 -7.29
CA ASN A 32 20.12 4.15 -6.35
C ASN A 32 18.59 4.19 -6.54
N TYR A 33 17.94 3.01 -6.60
CA TYR A 33 16.48 2.94 -6.53
C TYR A 33 16.00 2.99 -5.08
N ARG A 34 15.39 4.12 -4.71
CA ARG A 34 14.64 4.31 -3.45
C ARG A 34 13.19 4.54 -3.80
N ARG A 35 12.30 3.71 -3.23
CA ARG A 35 10.86 3.84 -3.44
C ARG A 35 10.12 3.79 -2.13
N VAL A 36 9.30 4.81 -1.91
CA VAL A 36 8.34 4.89 -0.81
C VAL A 36 6.96 4.70 -1.42
N GLU A 37 6.18 3.76 -0.89
CA GLU A 37 4.80 3.51 -1.33
C GLU A 37 3.85 3.69 -0.14
N PRO A 38 3.30 4.91 0.04
CA PRO A 38 2.20 5.13 0.95
C PRO A 38 0.90 4.68 0.30
N GLN A 39 0.12 3.88 1.02
CA GLN A 39 -1.22 3.46 0.65
C GLN A 39 -2.16 3.67 1.82
N ILE A 40 -3.32 4.27 1.54
CA ILE A 40 -4.37 4.50 2.53
C ILE A 40 -5.67 3.99 1.94
N ARG A 41 -6.43 3.25 2.73
CA ARG A 41 -7.73 2.68 2.38
C ARG A 41 -8.75 3.05 3.44
N PHE A 42 -9.90 3.52 2.99
CA PHE A 42 -11.07 3.82 3.79
C PHE A 42 -12.25 3.00 3.29
N SER A 43 -12.76 2.09 4.11
CA SER A 43 -13.82 1.16 3.73
C SER A 43 -15.00 1.22 4.71
N PRO A 44 -15.85 2.25 4.66
CA PRO A 44 -17.01 2.31 5.52
C PRO A 44 -18.07 1.26 5.10
N ARG A 45 -18.70 0.64 6.10
CA ARG A 45 -19.88 -0.22 5.94
C ARG A 45 -21.09 0.54 6.50
N PRO A 46 -21.91 1.18 5.65
CA PRO A 46 -23.08 1.92 6.11
C PRO A 46 -24.13 0.93 6.62
N GLU A 47 -24.47 0.98 7.91
CA GLU A 47 -25.56 0.17 8.48
C GLU A 47 -26.94 0.83 8.25
N SER A 48 -26.97 2.10 7.83
CA SER A 48 -28.21 2.87 7.62
C SER A 48 -28.84 2.68 6.24
N ILE A 49 -28.21 1.92 5.34
CA ILE A 49 -28.67 1.74 3.95
C ILE A 49 -28.62 0.24 3.61
N ASP A 50 -29.77 -0.44 3.70
CA ASP A 50 -29.85 -1.90 3.58
C ASP A 50 -29.37 -2.46 2.23
N TRP A 51 -29.36 -1.63 1.18
CA TRP A 51 -28.93 -2.04 -0.16
C TRP A 51 -27.43 -1.82 -0.42
N ILE A 52 -26.71 -1.05 0.41
CA ILE A 52 -25.26 -0.84 0.28
C ILE A 52 -24.52 -1.61 1.37
N ARG A 53 -23.84 -2.70 0.99
CA ARG A 53 -23.09 -3.53 1.95
C ARG A 53 -21.73 -2.97 2.33
N SER A 54 -21.03 -2.32 1.40
CA SER A 54 -19.69 -1.77 1.64
C SER A 54 -19.31 -0.73 0.60
N LEU A 55 -18.66 0.33 1.03
CA LEU A 55 -17.96 1.29 0.17
C LEU A 55 -16.47 1.17 0.43
N SER A 56 -15.64 1.35 -0.60
CA SER A 56 -14.19 1.32 -0.45
C SER A 56 -13.53 2.42 -1.26
N PHE A 57 -12.66 3.16 -0.59
CA PHE A 57 -11.85 4.23 -1.16
C PHE A 57 -10.39 3.90 -0.91
N SER A 58 -9.54 4.11 -1.92
CA SER A 58 -8.10 3.88 -1.78
C SER A 58 -7.32 4.98 -2.47
N ALA A 59 -6.27 5.46 -1.78
CA ALA A 59 -5.28 6.36 -2.33
C ALA A 59 -3.91 5.66 -2.29
N GLN A 60 -3.20 5.70 -3.41
CA GLN A 60 -1.83 5.23 -3.54
C GLN A 60 -0.98 6.36 -4.10
N PHE A 61 0.11 6.69 -3.40
CA PHE A 61 1.09 7.66 -3.85
C PHE A 61 2.29 6.90 -4.46
N ARG A 62 2.78 7.33 -5.62
CA ARG A 62 3.86 6.68 -6.38
C ARG A 62 5.09 7.55 -6.48
#